data_AF-A0AAW2TE21-F1
#
_entry.id   AF-A0AAW2TE21-F1
#
_cell.length_a   1.000
_cell.length_b   1.000
_cell.length_c   1.000
_cell.angle_alpha   90.00
_cell.angle_beta   90.00
_cell.angle_gamma   90.00
#
_symmetry.space_group_name_H-M   'P 1'
#
loop_
_entity.id
_entity.type
_entity.pdbx_description
1 polymer ?
#
loop_
_entity_poly.entity_id
_entity_poly.type
_entity_poly.pdbx_seq_one_letter_code
_entity_poly.pdbx_strand_id
1 'polypeptide(L)'
;MKALEMLVVVVVVVLGVLFLRNKQGVVVVVFVPGLPLLYLLEILWVKAWRIRRKLQAQGIKGPKPWLLYGNVWEMQKIQESSAKEKSGKNDGDELVAHDYTSTLFPYFEHWRRQYGKPYLTLPYLTLPPLSLSHTHTYIV
;
A
#
# COMPACT_ATOMS: atom_id res chain seq x y z
N MET A 1 17.01 -30.25 38.42
CA MET A 1 16.56 -29.21 37.47
C MET A 1 15.07 -29.28 37.20
N LYS A 2 14.51 -30.39 36.71
CA LYS A 2 13.05 -30.51 36.41
C LYS A 2 12.11 -30.22 37.58
N ALA A 3 12.42 -30.68 38.80
CA ALA A 3 11.56 -30.43 39.96
C ALA A 3 11.49 -28.95 40.37
N LEU A 4 12.58 -28.20 40.19
CA LEU A 4 12.62 -26.77 40.48
C LEU A 4 11.78 -25.98 39.47
N GLU A 5 11.88 -26.32 38.18
CA GLU A 5 11.04 -25.70 37.14
C GLU A 5 9.55 -25.95 37.39
N MET A 6 9.19 -27.19 37.77
CA MET A 6 7.80 -27.52 38.13
C MET A 6 7.31 -26.71 39.32
N LEU A 7 8.13 -26.54 40.36
CA LEU A 7 7.80 -25.71 41.52
C LEU A 7 7.58 -24.25 41.10
N VAL A 8 8.47 -23.68 40.28
CA VAL A 8 8.36 -22.31 39.79
C VAL A 8 7.08 -22.09 39.01
N VAL A 9 6.74 -23.00 38.09
CA VAL A 9 5.50 -22.93 37.30
C VAL A 9 4.27 -22.96 38.21
N VAL A 10 4.24 -23.87 39.19
CA VAL A 10 3.11 -23.96 40.14
C VAL A 10 2.96 -22.68 40.94
N VAL A 11 4.06 -22.10 41.44
CA VAL A 11 4.03 -20.83 42.18
C VAL A 11 3.52 -19.69 41.30
N VAL A 12 4.00 -19.56 40.07
CA VAL A 12 3.54 -18.51 39.13
C VAL A 12 2.05 -18.64 38.83
N VAL A 13 1.56 -19.86 38.60
CA VAL A 13 0.14 -20.12 38.33
C VAL A 13 -0.72 -19.75 39.53
N VAL A 14 -0.33 -20.17 40.74
CA VAL A 14 -1.07 -19.84 41.97
C VAL A 14 -1.11 -18.33 42.19
N LEU A 15 0.02 -17.64 42.04
CA LEU A 15 0.08 -16.18 42.14
C LEU A 15 -0.78 -15.50 41.07
N GLY A 16 -0.77 -15.99 39.84
CA GLY A 16 -1.63 -15.48 38.76
C GLY A 16 -3.12 -15.63 39.05
N VAL A 17 -3.54 -16.78 39.60
CA VAL A 17 -4.94 -17.02 40.00
C VAL A 17 -5.35 -16.11 41.16
N LEU A 18 -4.49 -15.95 42.18
CA LEU A 18 -4.74 -15.04 43.29
C LEU A 18 -4.83 -13.58 42.83
N PHE A 19 -3.99 -13.20 41.86
CA PHE A 19 -3.98 -11.87 41.25
C PHE A 19 -5.27 -11.61 40.45
N LEU A 20 -5.73 -12.57 39.65
CA LEU A 20 -6.98 -12.48 38.89
C LEU A 20 -8.23 -12.45 39.79
N ARG A 21 -8.19 -13.10 40.96
CA ARG A 21 -9.28 -13.05 41.95
C ARG A 21 -9.45 -11.65 42.56
N ASN A 22 -8.38 -10.86 42.59
CA ASN A 22 -8.42 -9.50 43.11
C ASN A 22 -9.08 -8.56 42.08
N LYS A 23 -10.10 -7.79 42.48
CA LYS A 23 -10.77 -6.81 41.62
C LYS A 23 -9.78 -5.82 41.01
N GLN A 24 -8.77 -5.40 41.77
CA GLN A 24 -7.71 -4.51 41.28
C GLN A 24 -6.77 -5.20 40.28
N GLY A 25 -6.54 -6.52 40.41
CA GLY A 25 -5.71 -7.27 39.48
C GLY A 25 -6.32 -7.35 38.09
N VAL A 26 -7.64 -7.53 37.98
CA VAL A 26 -8.35 -7.51 36.69
C VAL A 26 -8.20 -6.17 35.98
N VAL A 27 -8.30 -5.06 36.71
CA VAL A 27 -8.10 -3.71 36.15
C VAL A 27 -6.68 -3.59 35.59
N VAL A 28 -5.66 -4.02 36.33
CA VAL A 28 -4.27 -3.98 35.86
C VAL A 28 -4.07 -4.84 34.60
N VAL A 29 -4.61 -6.07 34.56
CA VAL A 29 -4.50 -6.96 33.40
C VAL A 29 -5.16 -6.40 32.15
N VAL A 30 -6.22 -5.61 32.28
CA VAL A 30 -6.90 -5.01 31.12
C VAL A 30 -6.23 -3.70 30.69
N PHE A 31 -5.94 -2.80 31.63
CA PHE A 31 -5.45 -1.47 31.32
C PHE A 31 -3.96 -1.46 30.92
N VAL A 32 -3.12 -2.28 31.55
CA VAL A 32 -1.67 -2.31 31.26
C VAL A 32 -1.37 -2.72 29.82
N PRO A 33 -1.98 -3.77 29.23
CA PRO A 33 -1.82 -4.06 27.81
C PRO A 33 -2.81 -3.27 26.93
N GLY A 34 -3.98 -2.91 27.44
CA GLY A 34 -5.02 -2.23 26.66
C GLY A 34 -4.63 -0.80 26.27
N LEU A 35 -4.08 -0.01 27.20
CA LEU A 35 -3.65 1.37 26.93
C LEU A 35 -2.56 1.47 25.85
N PRO A 36 -1.44 0.71 25.90
CA PRO A 36 -0.43 0.75 24.85
C PRO A 36 -0.95 0.22 23.52
N LEU A 37 -1.85 -0.78 23.52
CA LEU A 37 -2.47 -1.27 22.28
C LEU A 37 -3.34 -0.20 21.63
N LEU A 38 -4.17 0.51 22.41
CA LEU A 38 -4.98 1.62 21.92
C LEU A 38 -4.12 2.76 21.39
N TYR A 39 -3.05 3.11 22.09
CA TYR A 39 -2.09 4.12 21.63
C TYR A 39 -1.40 3.72 20.32
N LEU A 40 -1.03 2.44 20.17
CA LEU A 40 -0.46 1.91 18.94
C LEU A 40 -1.47 1.98 17.79
N LEU A 41 -2.72 1.61 18.03
CA LEU A 41 -3.81 1.72 17.05
C LEU A 41 -4.05 3.17 16.64
N GLU A 42 -4.03 4.11 17.59
CA GLU A 42 -4.18 5.53 17.31
C GLU A 42 -3.04 6.04 16.42
N ILE A 43 -1.79 5.71 16.77
CA ILE A 43 -0.63 6.09 15.95
C ILE A 43 -0.73 5.52 14.54
N LEU A 44 -0.98 4.21 14.42
CA LEU A 44 -1.04 3.53 13.13
C LEU A 44 -2.19 4.05 12.27
N TRP A 45 -3.36 4.29 12.87
CA TRP A 45 -4.55 4.75 12.15
C TRP A 45 -4.49 6.24 11.83
N VAL A 46 -4.28 7.10 12.83
CA VAL A 46 -4.33 8.56 12.69
C VAL A 46 -3.18 9.07 11.83
N LYS A 47 -1.95 8.56 12.00
CA LYS A 47 -0.82 8.98 11.16
C LYS A 47 -1.02 8.56 9.71
N ALA A 48 -1.43 7.31 9.46
CA ALA A 48 -1.69 6.83 8.11
C ALA A 48 -2.78 7.66 7.42
N TRP A 49 -3.86 7.96 8.14
CA TRP A 49 -4.95 8.77 7.61
C TRP A 49 -4.53 10.21 7.31
N ARG A 50 -3.73 10.83 8.17
CA ARG A 50 -3.25 12.21 7.98
C ARG A 50 -2.34 12.32 6.75
N ILE A 51 -1.44 11.35 6.56
CA ILE A 51 -0.58 11.25 5.36
C ILE A 51 -1.45 11.08 4.12
N ARG A 52 -2.43 10.17 4.16
CA ARG A 52 -3.33 9.92 3.03
C ARG A 52 -4.14 11.16 2.63
N ARG A 53 -4.66 11.91 3.60
CA ARG A 53 -5.36 13.18 3.33
C ARG A 53 -4.46 14.20 2.63
N LYS A 54 -3.19 14.31 3.05
CA LYS A 54 -2.22 15.20 2.39
C LYS A 54 -1.95 14.77 0.93
N LEU A 55 -1.76 13.48 0.69
CA LEU A 55 -1.58 12.96 -0.68
C LEU A 55 -2.83 13.17 -1.54
N GLN A 56 -4.02 12.91 -0.99
CA GLN A 56 -5.28 13.12 -1.70
C GLN A 56 -5.51 14.61 -2.03
N ALA A 57 -5.15 15.52 -1.13
CA ALA A 57 -5.20 16.96 -1.37
C ALA A 57 -4.26 17.40 -2.51
N GLN A 58 -3.15 16.69 -2.73
CA GLN A 58 -2.24 16.89 -3.87
C GLN A 58 -2.75 16.24 -5.18
N GLY A 59 -3.95 15.63 -5.14
CA GLY A 59 -4.54 14.90 -6.25
C GLY A 59 -3.90 13.53 -6.50
N ILE A 60 -3.05 13.04 -5.59
CA ILE A 60 -2.46 11.70 -5.67
C ILE A 60 -3.50 10.74 -5.08
N LYS A 61 -4.26 10.10 -5.98
CA LYS A 61 -5.13 8.97 -5.63
C LYS A 61 -4.29 7.69 -5.60
N GLY A 62 -4.63 6.77 -4.72
CA GLY A 62 -3.89 5.52 -4.59
C GLY A 62 -4.73 4.41 -3.92
N PRO A 63 -4.27 3.16 -4.02
CA PRO A 63 -4.94 1.99 -3.48
C PRO A 63 -5.20 2.12 -1.97
N LYS A 64 -6.24 1.42 -1.48
CA LYS A 64 -6.62 1.44 -0.07
C LYS A 64 -5.61 0.62 0.73
N PRO A 65 -4.84 1.22 1.66
CA PRO A 65 -3.89 0.47 2.46
C PRO A 65 -4.60 -0.45 3.45
N TRP A 66 -4.14 -1.69 3.55
CA TRP A 66 -4.42 -2.56 4.68
C TRP A 66 -3.33 -2.31 5.75
N LEU A 67 -3.71 -1.99 6.99
CA LEU A 67 -2.75 -1.47 7.99
C LEU A 67 -1.63 -2.44 8.38
N LEU A 68 -1.91 -3.75 8.38
CA LEU A 68 -0.96 -4.77 8.85
C LEU A 68 -0.09 -5.34 7.72
N TYR A 69 -0.65 -5.52 6.53
CA TYR A 69 0.05 -6.14 5.38
C TYR A 69 0.36 -5.16 4.24
N GLY A 70 -0.06 -3.90 4.39
CA GLY A 70 0.01 -2.91 3.31
C GLY A 70 -0.82 -3.35 2.10
N ASN A 71 -0.29 -3.09 0.91
CA ASN A 71 -0.89 -3.50 -0.36
C ASN A 71 -0.28 -4.79 -0.92
N VAL A 72 0.56 -5.49 -0.16
CA VAL A 72 1.32 -6.65 -0.64
C VAL A 72 0.39 -7.78 -1.09
N TRP A 73 -0.69 -8.01 -0.34
CA TRP A 73 -1.68 -9.03 -0.70
C TRP A 73 -2.43 -8.67 -2.00
N GLU A 74 -2.70 -7.38 -2.22
CA GLU A 74 -3.31 -6.90 -3.47
C GLU A 74 -2.33 -7.04 -4.65
N MET A 75 -1.04 -6.79 -4.43
CA MET A 75 0.00 -7.02 -5.44
C MET A 75 0.10 -8.49 -5.83
N GLN A 76 0.07 -9.41 -4.86
CA GLN A 76 0.08 -10.86 -5.09
C GLN A 76 -1.15 -11.30 -5.89
N LYS A 77 -2.34 -10.83 -5.49
CA LYS A 77 -3.58 -11.13 -6.22
C LYS A 77 -3.53 -10.64 -7.67
N ILE A 78 -3.07 -9.41 -7.91
CA ILE A 78 -2.94 -8.86 -9.26
C ILE A 78 -1.90 -9.66 -10.06
N GLN A 79 -0.78 -10.03 -9.45
CA GLN A 79 0.26 -10.84 -10.08
C GLN A 79 -0.24 -12.23 -10.49
N GLU A 80 -0.98 -12.91 -9.62
CA GLU A 80 -1.59 -14.21 -9.92
C GLU A 80 -2.64 -14.12 -11.03
N SER A 81 -3.51 -13.09 -11.01
CA SER A 81 -4.50 -12.88 -12.06
C SER A 81 -3.85 -12.59 -13.42
N SER A 82 -2.79 -11.79 -13.43
CA SER A 82 -2.04 -11.44 -14.65
C SER A 82 -1.27 -12.64 -15.20
N ALA A 83 -0.75 -13.51 -14.33
CA ALA A 83 -0.08 -14.74 -14.74
C ALA A 83 -1.06 -15.75 -15.36
N LYS A 84 -2.28 -15.86 -14.82
CA LYS A 84 -3.35 -16.71 -15.38
C LYS A 84 -3.82 -16.23 -16.75
N GLU A 85 -3.99 -14.91 -16.93
CA GLU A 85 -4.35 -14.33 -18.24
C GLU A 85 -3.27 -14.59 -19.31
N LYS A 86 -1.98 -14.55 -18.93
CA LYS A 86 -0.86 -14.84 -19.84
C LYS A 86 -0.74 -16.33 -20.18
N SER A 87 -1.04 -17.24 -19.26
CA SER A 87 -1.00 -18.69 -19.52
C SER A 87 -2.04 -19.16 -20.55
N GLY A 88 -3.06 -18.35 -20.86
CA GLY A 88 -4.03 -18.62 -21.91
C GLY A 88 -3.69 -18.02 -23.27
N LYS A 89 -2.62 -17.21 -23.37
CA LYS A 89 -2.25 -16.46 -24.57
C LYS A 89 -0.88 -16.92 -25.05
N ASN A 90 -0.87 -17.77 -26.07
CA ASN A 90 0.34 -18.23 -26.75
C ASN A 90 0.92 -17.09 -27.60
N ASP A 91 1.51 -16.07 -26.97
CA ASP A 91 2.12 -14.95 -27.68
C ASP A 91 3.61 -15.24 -27.88
N GLY A 92 3.89 -15.94 -28.98
CA GLY A 92 5.23 -16.13 -29.55
C GLY A 92 5.69 -14.96 -30.42
N ASP A 93 5.12 -13.77 -30.27
CA ASP A 93 5.50 -12.61 -31.07
C ASP A 93 5.51 -11.35 -30.21
N GLU A 94 6.54 -10.53 -30.41
CA GLU A 94 6.64 -9.15 -29.93
C GLU A 94 6.98 -8.91 -28.44
N LEU A 95 8.07 -9.51 -27.96
CA LEU A 95 8.86 -8.94 -26.84
C LEU A 95 9.62 -7.67 -27.31
N VAL A 96 8.89 -6.69 -27.87
CA VAL A 96 9.45 -5.40 -28.25
C VAL A 96 9.63 -4.57 -27.00
N ALA A 97 10.77 -3.87 -26.94
CA ALA A 97 11.43 -3.24 -25.80
C ALA A 97 10.61 -2.23 -24.94
N HIS A 98 9.30 -2.10 -25.15
CA HIS A 98 8.42 -1.14 -24.49
C HIS A 98 7.56 -1.72 -23.37
N ASP A 99 7.40 -3.05 -23.23
CA ASP A 99 6.39 -3.65 -22.32
C ASP A 99 6.95 -4.62 -21.26
N TYR A 100 8.25 -4.61 -21.01
CA TYR A 100 8.84 -5.44 -19.94
C TYR A 100 8.32 -5.07 -18.54
N THR A 101 7.92 -3.80 -18.34
CA THR A 101 7.42 -3.31 -17.05
C THR A 101 6.08 -3.93 -16.66
N SER A 102 5.18 -4.20 -17.63
CA SER A 102 3.91 -4.89 -17.37
C SER A 102 4.09 -6.39 -17.08
N THR A 103 5.25 -6.95 -17.47
CA THR A 103 5.63 -8.33 -17.16
C THR A 103 6.30 -8.49 -15.81
N LEU A 104 7.18 -7.56 -15.43
CA LEU A 104 7.86 -7.60 -14.14
C LEU A 104 6.97 -7.08 -12.99
N PHE A 105 6.13 -6.06 -13.25
CA PHE A 105 5.34 -5.39 -12.22
C PHE A 105 3.88 -5.15 -12.66
N PRO A 106 3.08 -6.22 -12.84
CA PRO A 106 1.69 -6.11 -13.32
C PRO A 106 0.79 -5.26 -12.42
N TYR A 107 1.05 -5.25 -11.11
CA TYR A 107 0.31 -4.42 -10.14
C TYR A 107 0.51 -2.91 -10.36
N PHE A 108 1.68 -2.48 -10.85
CA PHE A 108 1.96 -1.07 -11.07
C PHE A 108 1.17 -0.52 -12.26
N GLU A 109 1.08 -1.30 -13.33
CA GLU A 109 0.28 -0.96 -14.51
C GLU A 109 -1.21 -0.91 -14.16
N HIS A 110 -1.70 -1.87 -13.36
CA HIS A 110 -3.08 -1.88 -12.86
C HIS A 110 -3.42 -0.61 -12.06
N TRP A 111 -2.56 -0.22 -11.11
CA TRP A 111 -2.78 0.98 -10.32
C TRP A 111 -2.56 2.28 -11.11
N ARG A 112 -1.66 2.29 -12.10
CA ARG A 112 -1.49 3.42 -13.01
C ARG A 112 -2.76 3.67 -13.82
N ARG A 113 -3.42 2.64 -14.32
CA ARG A 113 -4.69 2.76 -15.06
C ARG A 113 -5.85 3.25 -14.18
N GLN A 114 -5.91 2.79 -12.92
CA GLN A 114 -6.99 3.14 -12.00
C GLN A 114 -6.83 4.50 -11.30
N TYR A 115 -5.60 4.85 -10.93
CA TYR A 115 -5.31 6.00 -10.07
C TYR A 115 -4.40 7.04 -10.73
N GLY A 116 -3.74 6.68 -11.82
CA GLY A 116 -2.97 7.61 -12.63
C GLY A 116 -3.90 8.68 -13.21
N LYS A 117 -3.49 9.94 -13.08
CA LYS A 117 -4.17 11.05 -13.75
C LYS A 117 -4.01 10.85 -15.27
N PRO A 118 -5.06 11.08 -16.09
CA PRO A 118 -4.95 11.01 -17.54
C PRO A 118 -4.17 12.23 -18.06
N TYR A 119 -2.86 12.27 -17.82
CA TYR A 119 -1.98 13.30 -18.36
C TYR A 119 -1.08 12.70 -19.44
N LEU A 120 -1.64 11.98 -20.40
CA LEU A 120 -0.92 11.69 -21.64
C LEU A 120 -1.87 11.33 -22.79
N THR A 121 -2.91 12.13 -22.96
CA THR A 121 -3.67 12.14 -24.21
C THR A 121 -4.21 13.55 -24.44
N LEU A 122 -3.30 14.52 -24.59
CA LEU A 122 -3.62 15.70 -25.38
C LEU A 122 -3.29 15.34 -26.84
N PRO A 123 -4.29 15.14 -27.73
CA PRO A 123 -4.05 14.97 -29.16
C PRO A 123 -3.75 16.32 -29.85
N TYR A 124 -3.10 17.27 -29.17
CA TYR A 124 -2.95 18.66 -29.62
C TYR A 124 -1.49 19.13 -29.63
N LEU A 125 -0.60 18.29 -30.15
CA LEU A 125 0.68 18.74 -30.69
C LEU A 125 0.84 18.32 -32.17
N THR A 126 -0.26 18.37 -32.93
CA THR A 126 -0.18 18.72 -34.34
C THR A 126 -0.32 20.23 -34.45
N LEU A 127 0.77 20.96 -34.19
CA LEU A 127 0.85 22.33 -34.72
C LEU A 127 0.88 22.21 -36.24
N PRO A 128 -0.01 22.89 -37.00
CA PRO A 128 0.09 22.92 -38.45
C PRO A 128 1.45 23.52 -38.85
N PRO A 129 2.07 23.10 -39.96
CA PRO A 129 3.28 23.74 -40.44
C PRO A 129 2.97 25.22 -40.66
N LEU A 130 3.73 26.08 -39.99
CA LEU A 130 3.68 27.52 -40.15
C LEU A 130 4.17 27.86 -41.57
N SER A 131 3.26 27.82 -42.54
CA SER A 131 3.45 28.38 -43.88
C SER A 131 3.46 29.91 -43.77
N LEU A 132 4.62 30.48 -43.46
CA LEU A 132 4.87 31.90 -43.70
C LEU A 132 5.48 32.04 -45.11
N SER A 133 4.60 32.06 -46.11
CA SER A 133 4.89 32.68 -47.40
C SER A 133 4.51 34.16 -47.33
N HIS A 134 5.32 35.00 -47.97
CA HIS A 134 5.20 36.45 -48.19
C HIS A 134 5.95 37.41 -47.24
N THR A 135 7.20 37.69 -47.65
CA THR A 135 7.77 39.02 -47.95
C THR A 135 7.00 40.27 -47.49
N HIS A 136 7.63 41.10 -46.64
CA HIS A 136 8.02 42.49 -46.96
C HIS A 136 8.86 43.11 -45.81
N THR A 137 10.05 43.61 -46.14
CA THR A 137 10.68 44.93 -45.80
C THR A 137 10.06 45.68 -44.60
N TYR A 138 10.80 46.18 -43.59
CA TYR A 138 11.67 47.36 -43.65
C TYR A 138 12.66 47.43 -42.49
N ILE A 139 13.81 48.02 -42.82
CA ILE A 139 14.95 48.45 -42.01
C ILE A 139 14.63 49.82 -41.39
N VAL A 140 14.93 50.02 -40.10
CA VAL A 140 15.65 51.18 -39.53
C VAL A 140 16.49 50.68 -38.36
#